data_AF-A0A659QIY7-F1
#
_entry.id   AF-A0A659QIY7-F1
#
_cell.length_a   1.000
_cell.length_b   1.000
_cell.length_c   1.000
_cell.angle_alpha   90.00
_cell.angle_beta   90.00
_cell.angle_gamma   90.00
#
_symmetry.space_group_name_H-M   'P 1'
#
loop_
_entity.id
_entity.type
_entity.pdbx_description
1 polymer ?
#
loop_
_entity_poly.entity_id
_entity_poly.type
_entity_poly.pdbx_seq_one_letter_code
_entity_poly.pdbx_strand_id
1 'polypeptide(L)'
;NCGHLSPSQLAPRMKIRRDKSEHQLLLNMAGDGVAEAQRWLNEFFKSAEGGFFTCTPEEGSKAFLHRFAAAGAAIRYQAVHADEVEDILALDIALRRNDTDWFEHLPPEIDSQLVHKLYYGHFMCHVFHQDYIVKKGVDVHALKAQMLELLQARGAQYPAEHNVGHLYKAPETLTRFYRRNDPTNSMNPGIGKTSKRKFWQENTPDETH
;
A
#
# COMPACT_ATOMS: atom_id res chain seq x y z
N ASN A 1 4.95 26.73 -13.06
CA ASN A 1 4.01 25.64 -12.71
C ASN A 1 3.27 25.21 -14.00
N CYS A 2 3.85 24.28 -14.78
CA CYS A 2 3.37 23.93 -16.14
C CYS A 2 2.20 22.92 -16.18
N GLY A 3 1.68 22.46 -15.03
CA GLY A 3 0.65 21.41 -14.98
C GLY A 3 -0.70 21.76 -15.61
N HIS A 4 -0.99 23.04 -15.84
CA HIS A 4 -2.24 23.50 -16.47
C HIS A 4 -2.21 23.54 -18.01
N LEU A 5 -1.06 23.30 -18.65
CA LEU A 5 -0.90 23.38 -20.11
C LEU A 5 -1.08 22.03 -20.82
N SER A 6 -1.22 20.92 -20.09
CA SER A 6 -1.45 19.60 -20.66
C SER A 6 -2.91 19.19 -20.53
N PRO A 7 -3.49 18.51 -21.54
CA PRO A 7 -4.84 17.97 -21.43
C PRO A 7 -4.95 17.05 -20.21
N SER A 8 -6.11 17.08 -19.57
CA SER A 8 -6.41 16.27 -18.40
C SER A 8 -6.09 14.80 -18.67
N GLN A 9 -5.16 14.25 -17.90
CA GLN A 9 -4.75 12.86 -17.99
C GLN A 9 -5.89 11.90 -17.60
N LEU A 10 -6.85 12.37 -16.79
CA LEU A 10 -8.02 11.60 -16.35
C LEU A 10 -9.26 11.86 -17.20
N ALA A 11 -10.01 10.80 -17.48
CA ALA A 11 -11.29 10.87 -18.17
C ALA A 11 -12.36 11.61 -17.33
N PRO A 12 -13.28 12.37 -17.93
CA PRO A 12 -14.28 13.16 -17.20
C PRO A 12 -15.12 12.35 -16.19
N ARG A 13 -15.56 11.14 -16.56
CA ARG A 13 -16.37 10.27 -15.68
C ARG A 13 -15.61 9.79 -14.45
N MET A 14 -14.29 9.63 -14.53
CA MET A 14 -13.45 9.31 -13.37
C MET A 14 -13.39 10.48 -12.38
N LYS A 15 -13.34 11.73 -12.87
CA LYS A 15 -13.40 12.92 -12.00
C LYS A 15 -14.73 13.04 -11.28
N ILE A 16 -15.83 12.86 -12.02
CA ILE A 16 -17.18 12.84 -11.44
C ILE A 16 -17.27 11.75 -10.37
N ARG A 17 -16.67 10.58 -10.62
CA ARG A 17 -16.66 9.49 -9.64
C ARG A 17 -15.89 9.86 -8.37
N ARG A 18 -14.70 10.45 -8.49
CA ARG A 18 -13.92 10.98 -7.36
C ARG A 18 -14.74 11.92 -6.49
N ASP A 19 -15.52 12.81 -7.11
CA ASP A 19 -16.30 13.80 -6.37
C ASP A 19 -17.54 13.20 -5.69
N LYS A 20 -18.02 12.03 -6.15
CA LYS A 20 -19.23 11.37 -5.65
C LYS A 20 -18.96 10.21 -4.69
N SER A 21 -17.77 9.61 -4.74
CA SER A 21 -17.46 8.41 -3.97
C SER A 21 -15.99 8.42 -3.57
N GLU A 22 -15.75 8.39 -2.27
CA GLU A 22 -14.40 8.32 -1.68
C GLU A 22 -13.71 7.01 -2.06
N HIS A 23 -14.42 5.89 -1.97
CA HIS A 23 -13.91 4.56 -2.29
C HIS A 23 -14.20 4.18 -3.74
N GLN A 24 -13.16 3.75 -4.45
CA GLN A 24 -13.24 3.33 -5.85
C GLN A 24 -12.64 1.94 -6.03
N LEU A 25 -13.41 1.05 -6.63
CA LEU A 25 -12.98 -0.30 -7.00
C LEU A 25 -12.89 -0.41 -8.52
N LEU A 26 -11.69 -0.67 -9.04
CA LEU A 26 -11.48 -1.03 -10.44
C LEU A 26 -11.65 -2.54 -10.60
N LEU A 27 -12.82 -2.97 -11.08
CA LEU A 27 -13.12 -4.38 -11.33
C LEU A 27 -12.94 -4.70 -12.82
N ASN A 28 -11.90 -5.46 -13.15
CA ASN A 28 -11.64 -5.91 -14.51
C ASN A 28 -12.06 -7.37 -14.68
N MET A 29 -12.96 -7.61 -15.63
CA MET A 29 -13.55 -8.92 -15.91
C MET A 29 -13.20 -9.37 -17.32
N ALA A 30 -13.15 -10.68 -17.55
CA ALA A 30 -12.87 -11.26 -18.85
C ALA A 30 -13.84 -12.40 -19.19
N GLY A 31 -14.04 -12.64 -20.49
CA GLY A 31 -14.94 -13.69 -20.98
C GLY A 31 -16.37 -13.55 -20.44
N ASP A 32 -16.98 -14.67 -20.09
CA ASP A 32 -18.36 -14.73 -19.57
C ASP A 32 -18.55 -13.98 -18.24
N GLY A 33 -17.45 -13.78 -17.49
CA GLY A 33 -17.44 -13.02 -16.24
C GLY A 33 -17.82 -11.54 -16.40
N VAL A 34 -17.70 -10.98 -17.61
CA VAL A 34 -18.13 -9.60 -17.90
C VAL A 34 -19.65 -9.47 -17.73
N ALA A 35 -20.40 -10.36 -18.36
CA ALA A 35 -21.86 -10.33 -18.31
C ALA A 35 -22.38 -10.73 -16.92
N GLU A 36 -21.70 -11.67 -16.26
CA GLU A 36 -22.00 -12.05 -14.88
C GLU A 36 -21.88 -10.88 -13.91
N ALA A 37 -20.71 -10.22 -13.88
CA ALA A 37 -20.48 -9.08 -13.00
C ALA A 37 -21.45 -7.94 -13.28
N GLN A 38 -21.73 -7.65 -14.56
CA GLN A 38 -22.66 -6.58 -14.91
C GLN A 38 -24.08 -6.86 -14.41
N ARG A 39 -24.58 -8.09 -14.54
CA ARG A 39 -25.89 -8.48 -13.97
C ARG A 39 -25.90 -8.32 -12.46
N TRP A 40 -24.88 -8.84 -11.78
CA TRP A 40 -24.80 -8.80 -10.32
C TRP A 40 -24.70 -7.36 -9.79
N LEU A 41 -23.83 -6.52 -10.37
CA LEU A 41 -23.66 -5.12 -9.97
C LEU A 41 -24.93 -4.29 -10.21
N ASN A 42 -25.65 -4.55 -11.31
CA ASN A 42 -26.94 -3.91 -11.56
C ASN A 42 -27.96 -4.23 -10.47
N GLU A 43 -28.05 -5.48 -10.02
CA GLU A 43 -28.94 -5.86 -8.91
C GLU A 43 -28.45 -5.29 -7.58
N PHE A 44 -27.16 -5.39 -7.29
CA PHE A 44 -26.55 -4.93 -6.03
C PHE A 44 -26.77 -3.42 -5.80
N PHE A 45 -26.53 -2.59 -6.80
CA PHE A 45 -26.67 -1.13 -6.68
C PHE A 45 -28.12 -0.63 -6.83
N LYS A 46 -29.14 -1.50 -6.86
CA LYS A 46 -30.54 -1.07 -6.67
C LYS A 46 -30.82 -0.64 -5.24
N SER A 47 -30.10 -1.21 -4.27
CA SER A 47 -30.27 -0.95 -2.84
C SER A 47 -28.99 -0.52 -2.14
N ALA A 48 -27.81 -0.90 -2.64
CA ALA A 48 -26.54 -0.47 -2.07
C ALA A 48 -26.24 1.00 -2.43
N GLU A 49 -25.62 1.72 -1.50
CA GLU A 49 -25.11 3.07 -1.76
C GLU A 49 -23.99 3.04 -2.82
N GLY A 50 -23.96 4.07 -3.66
CA GLY A 50 -22.95 4.25 -4.69
C GLY A 50 -23.46 3.86 -6.08
N GLY A 51 -22.62 3.17 -6.85
CA GLY A 51 -22.95 2.74 -8.21
C GLY A 51 -21.74 2.25 -8.95
N PHE A 52 -21.90 1.89 -10.23
CA PHE A 52 -20.78 1.51 -11.10
C PHE A 52 -20.98 2.07 -12.49
N PHE A 53 -19.95 1.97 -13.33
CA PHE A 53 -20.12 2.18 -14.74
C PHE A 53 -19.16 1.29 -15.54
N THR A 54 -19.59 0.83 -16.70
CA THR A 54 -18.71 0.12 -17.63
C THR A 54 -17.80 1.13 -18.31
N CYS A 55 -16.50 0.93 -18.17
CA CYS A 55 -15.48 1.74 -18.83
C CYS A 55 -15.50 1.50 -20.34
N THR A 56 -15.26 2.55 -21.12
CA THR A 56 -14.74 2.40 -22.49
C THR A 56 -13.31 1.82 -22.44
N PRO A 57 -12.75 1.31 -23.55
CA PRO A 57 -11.37 0.85 -23.59
C PRO A 57 -10.37 1.93 -23.13
N GLU A 58 -10.61 3.19 -23.50
CA GLU A 58 -9.77 4.33 -23.10
C GLU A 58 -9.88 4.61 -21.59
N GLU A 59 -11.10 4.65 -21.05
CA GLU A 59 -11.33 4.84 -19.61
C GLU A 59 -10.69 3.71 -18.79
N GLY A 60 -10.81 2.46 -19.26
CA GLY A 60 -10.21 1.31 -18.60
C GLY A 60 -8.69 1.42 -18.54
N SER A 61 -8.05 1.70 -19.68
CA SER A 61 -6.59 1.89 -19.74
C SER A 61 -6.12 3.03 -18.82
N LYS A 62 -6.78 4.20 -18.87
CA LYS A 62 -6.44 5.35 -18.03
C LYS A 62 -6.67 5.08 -16.54
N ALA A 63 -7.72 4.34 -16.18
CA ALA A 63 -8.00 3.98 -14.79
C ALA A 63 -6.89 3.11 -14.19
N PHE A 64 -6.44 2.10 -14.93
CA PHE A 64 -5.32 1.26 -14.48
C PHE A 64 -4.00 2.03 -14.42
N LEU A 65 -3.68 2.83 -15.44
CA LEU A 65 -2.49 3.69 -15.41
C LEU A 65 -2.49 4.65 -14.22
N HIS A 66 -3.65 5.25 -13.91
CA HIS A 66 -3.79 6.12 -12.75
C HIS A 66 -3.59 5.38 -11.42
N ARG A 67 -4.15 4.17 -11.29
CA ARG A 67 -3.98 3.32 -10.10
C ARG A 67 -2.52 2.93 -9.88
N PHE A 68 -1.75 2.64 -10.93
CA PHE A 68 -0.32 2.33 -10.81
C PHE A 68 0.53 3.57 -10.49
N ALA A 69 0.09 4.76 -10.93
CA ALA A 69 0.78 6.00 -10.62
C ALA A 69 0.71 6.42 -9.14
N ALA A 70 -0.18 5.79 -8.33
CA ALA A 70 -0.38 6.13 -6.92
C ALA A 70 0.92 6.07 -6.09
N ALA A 71 1.68 4.97 -6.18
CA ALA A 71 2.94 4.82 -5.46
C ALA A 71 3.97 5.92 -5.84
N GLY A 72 4.09 6.21 -7.13
CA GLY A 72 4.97 7.27 -7.61
C GLY A 72 4.50 8.69 -7.26
N ALA A 73 3.20 8.88 -7.00
CA ALA A 73 2.65 10.18 -6.60
C ALA A 73 3.04 10.53 -5.16
N ALA A 74 3.02 9.56 -4.23
CA ALA A 74 3.47 9.75 -2.86
C ALA A 74 4.95 10.17 -2.81
N ILE A 75 5.81 9.45 -3.52
CA ILE A 75 7.25 9.74 -3.63
C ILE A 75 7.49 11.16 -4.16
N ARG A 76 6.79 11.55 -5.24
CA ARG A 76 6.92 12.90 -5.79
C ARG A 76 6.38 13.98 -4.85
N TYR A 77 5.31 13.70 -4.12
CA TYR A 77 4.78 14.64 -3.13
C TYR A 77 5.82 14.92 -2.05
N GLN A 78 6.41 13.87 -1.47
CA GLN A 78 7.46 14.01 -0.46
C GLN A 78 8.68 14.77 -1.00
N ALA A 79 9.14 14.45 -2.21
CA ALA A 79 10.28 15.15 -2.81
C ALA A 79 10.05 16.65 -3.05
N VAL A 80 8.81 17.05 -3.39
CA VAL A 80 8.45 18.47 -3.58
C VAL A 80 8.33 19.21 -2.24
N HIS A 81 7.96 18.51 -1.17
CA HIS A 81 7.72 19.08 0.16
C HIS A 81 8.76 18.60 1.18
N ALA A 82 10.00 18.29 0.75
CA ALA A 82 10.99 17.60 1.57
C ALA A 82 11.34 18.33 2.88
N ASP A 83 11.23 19.66 2.89
CA ASP A 83 11.46 20.50 4.07
C ASP A 83 10.23 20.58 5.02
N GLU A 84 9.04 20.15 4.56
CA GLU A 84 7.77 20.26 5.28
C GLU A 84 7.27 18.91 5.85
N VAL A 85 7.79 17.79 5.34
CA VAL A 85 7.37 16.44 5.72
C VAL A 85 8.57 15.52 5.95
N GLU A 86 8.35 14.42 6.67
CA GLU A 86 9.36 13.36 6.81
C GLU A 86 9.32 12.36 5.65
N ASP A 87 10.23 11.38 5.70
CA ASP A 87 10.20 10.22 4.82
C ASP A 87 8.84 9.52 4.86
N ILE A 88 8.46 8.94 3.72
CA ILE A 88 7.19 8.23 3.56
C ILE A 88 7.21 6.98 4.44
N LEU A 89 6.22 6.86 5.32
CA LEU A 89 5.95 5.63 6.03
C LEU A 89 5.05 4.78 5.11
N ALA A 90 5.62 3.75 4.50
CA ALA A 90 4.87 2.83 3.63
C ALA A 90 4.64 1.48 4.33
N LEU A 91 3.38 1.03 4.36
CA LEU A 91 2.97 -0.27 4.87
C LEU A 91 2.37 -1.13 3.75
N ASP A 92 2.80 -2.39 3.68
CA ASP A 92 2.32 -3.39 2.73
C ASP A 92 1.68 -4.55 3.49
N ILE A 93 0.35 -4.60 3.49
CA ILE A 93 -0.43 -5.42 4.43
C ILE A 93 -1.37 -6.38 3.72
N ALA A 94 -1.51 -7.57 4.27
CA ALA A 94 -2.51 -8.56 3.89
C ALA A 94 -3.45 -8.80 5.08
N LEU A 95 -4.71 -8.41 4.93
CA LEU A 95 -5.72 -8.69 5.95
C LEU A 95 -6.13 -10.17 5.93
N ARG A 96 -6.79 -10.61 7.00
CA ARG A 96 -7.38 -11.96 7.01
C ARG A 96 -8.45 -12.04 5.93
N ARG A 97 -8.58 -13.22 5.31
CA ARG A 97 -9.60 -13.47 4.27
C ARG A 97 -11.04 -13.31 4.75
N ASN A 98 -11.28 -13.43 6.06
CA ASN A 98 -12.58 -13.25 6.70
C ASN A 98 -12.69 -11.90 7.45
N ASP A 99 -11.77 -10.97 7.22
CA ASP A 99 -11.85 -9.63 7.81
C ASP A 99 -13.01 -8.86 7.16
N THR A 100 -13.82 -8.19 7.98
CA THR A 100 -15.01 -7.45 7.52
C THR A 100 -14.84 -5.93 7.65
N ASP A 101 -13.80 -5.48 8.35
CA ASP A 101 -13.57 -4.07 8.68
C ASP A 101 -12.38 -3.51 7.92
N TRP A 102 -12.31 -3.76 6.62
CA TRP A 102 -11.11 -3.56 5.80
C TRP A 102 -10.53 -2.14 5.82
N PHE A 103 -11.37 -1.12 6.02
CA PHE A 103 -10.95 0.28 6.05
C PHE A 103 -10.34 0.63 7.41
N GLU A 104 -9.27 1.42 7.41
CA GLU A 104 -8.54 1.73 8.63
C GLU A 104 -9.11 2.95 9.36
N HIS A 105 -9.25 2.81 10.68
CA HIS A 105 -9.53 3.92 11.58
C HIS A 105 -8.39 4.03 12.60
N LEU A 106 -7.45 4.94 12.34
CA LEU A 106 -6.29 5.16 13.21
C LEU A 106 -6.71 5.85 14.53
N PRO A 107 -6.11 5.47 15.67
CA PRO A 107 -6.26 6.23 16.91
C PRO A 107 -5.83 7.70 16.73
N PRO A 108 -6.50 8.67 17.41
CA PRO A 108 -6.20 10.10 17.26
C PRO A 108 -4.72 10.47 17.47
N GLU A 109 -4.05 9.78 18.38
CA GLU A 109 -2.63 9.97 18.69
C GLU A 109 -1.72 9.62 17.49
N ILE A 110 -2.09 8.67 16.65
CA ILE A 110 -1.39 8.34 15.40
C ILE A 110 -1.86 9.30 14.30
N ASP A 111 -3.17 9.46 14.13
CA ASP A 111 -3.75 10.24 13.04
C ASP A 111 -3.28 11.71 13.06
N SER A 112 -3.11 12.28 14.25
CA SER A 112 -2.63 13.66 14.44
C SER A 112 -1.19 13.89 13.96
N GLN A 113 -0.41 12.83 13.73
CA GLN A 113 0.97 12.90 13.25
C GLN A 113 1.07 12.88 11.72
N LEU A 114 -0.05 12.67 11.02
CA LEU A 114 -0.10 12.47 9.57
C LEU A 114 -0.62 13.72 8.85
N VAL A 115 -0.05 13.99 7.68
CA VAL A 115 -0.55 15.01 6.73
C VAL A 115 -1.54 14.38 5.76
N HIS A 116 -1.19 13.22 5.20
CA HIS A 116 -2.02 12.48 4.25
C HIS A 116 -1.96 10.98 4.52
N LYS A 117 -3.06 10.30 4.21
CA LYS A 117 -3.21 8.84 4.24
C LYS A 117 -3.60 8.38 2.85
N LEU A 118 -2.73 7.63 2.18
CA LEU A 118 -2.91 7.20 0.81
C LEU A 118 -3.15 5.69 0.78
N TYR A 119 -4.39 5.30 0.48
CA TYR A 119 -4.80 3.90 0.47
C TYR A 119 -5.08 3.40 -0.94
N TYR A 120 -4.41 2.32 -1.33
CA TYR A 120 -4.62 1.66 -2.61
C TYR A 120 -4.17 0.21 -2.52
N GLY A 121 -4.76 -0.71 -3.28
CA GLY A 121 -4.43 -2.12 -3.11
C GLY A 121 -5.02 -3.06 -4.14
N HIS A 122 -4.98 -4.35 -3.80
CA HIS A 122 -5.58 -5.47 -4.51
C HIS A 122 -6.75 -5.99 -3.68
N PHE A 123 -7.91 -5.35 -3.84
CA PHE A 123 -9.06 -5.52 -2.94
C PHE A 123 -9.51 -6.99 -2.77
N MET A 124 -9.64 -7.74 -3.87
CA MET A 124 -10.08 -9.15 -3.82
C MET A 124 -9.07 -10.08 -3.14
N CYS A 125 -7.82 -9.67 -3.01
CA CYS A 125 -6.78 -10.41 -2.28
C CYS A 125 -6.67 -9.97 -0.81
N HIS A 126 -7.43 -8.95 -0.38
CA HIS A 126 -7.28 -8.29 0.91
C HIS A 126 -5.86 -7.74 1.13
N VAL A 127 -5.18 -7.33 0.05
CA VAL A 127 -3.84 -6.72 0.10
C VAL A 127 -3.95 -5.21 -0.12
N PHE A 128 -3.35 -4.43 0.77
CA PHE A 128 -3.39 -2.96 0.74
C PHE A 128 -1.98 -2.39 0.92
N HIS A 129 -1.69 -1.37 0.13
CA HIS A 129 -0.57 -0.46 0.34
C HIS A 129 -1.14 0.79 1.00
N GLN A 130 -0.54 1.14 2.14
CA GLN A 130 -0.90 2.32 2.89
C GLN A 130 0.35 3.19 3.02
N ASP A 131 0.37 4.28 2.26
CA ASP A 131 1.46 5.24 2.30
C ASP A 131 1.02 6.47 3.10
N TYR A 132 1.82 6.83 4.09
CA TYR A 132 1.55 7.93 5.00
C TYR A 132 2.58 9.04 4.80
N ILE A 133 2.07 10.25 4.59
CA ILE A 133 2.91 11.46 4.59
C ILE A 133 2.96 11.97 6.02
N VAL A 134 4.10 11.86 6.66
CA VAL A 134 4.28 12.16 8.09
C VAL A 134 4.71 13.61 8.28
N LYS A 135 4.17 14.29 9.30
CA LYS A 135 4.54 15.68 9.62
C LYS A 135 6.03 15.78 9.99
N LYS A 136 6.68 16.88 9.62
CA LYS A 136 8.08 17.15 9.98
C LYS A 136 8.30 17.06 11.50
N GLY A 137 9.42 16.47 11.91
CA GLY A 137 9.86 16.33 13.30
C GLY A 137 9.25 15.13 14.05
N VAL A 138 8.36 14.35 13.43
CA VAL A 138 7.83 13.11 14.01
C VAL A 138 8.87 11.99 13.88
N ASP A 139 9.01 11.18 14.93
CA ASP A 139 9.80 9.94 14.86
C ASP A 139 9.05 8.88 14.04
N VAL A 140 9.40 8.80 12.75
CA VAL A 140 8.81 7.85 11.80
C VAL A 140 9.05 6.39 12.24
N HIS A 141 10.16 6.09 12.92
CA HIS A 141 10.46 4.74 13.35
C HIS A 141 9.52 4.30 14.49
N ALA A 142 9.35 5.16 15.50
CA ALA A 142 8.42 4.92 16.59
C ALA A 142 6.97 4.83 16.10
N LEU A 143 6.57 5.75 15.21
CA LEU A 143 5.24 5.73 14.59
C LEU A 143 4.99 4.42 13.83
N LYS A 144 5.97 3.97 13.02
CA LYS A 144 5.88 2.71 12.30
C LYS A 144 5.72 1.54 13.27
N ALA A 145 6.48 1.49 14.35
CA ALA A 145 6.36 0.42 15.34
C ALA A 145 4.94 0.35 15.93
N GLN A 146 4.35 1.50 16.31
CA GLN A 146 2.96 1.57 16.80
C GLN A 146 1.95 1.03 15.78
N MET A 147 2.08 1.43 14.51
CA MET A 147 1.17 0.96 13.46
C MET A 147 1.30 -0.55 13.20
N LEU A 148 2.51 -1.10 13.26
CA LEU A 148 2.73 -2.55 13.14
C LEU A 148 2.09 -3.32 14.29
N GLU A 149 2.11 -2.79 15.52
CA GLU A 149 1.42 -3.41 16.66
C GLU A 149 -0.10 -3.48 16.45
N LEU A 150 -0.71 -2.42 15.91
CA LEU A 150 -2.14 -2.42 15.55
C LEU A 150 -2.47 -3.49 14.50
N LEU A 151 -1.64 -3.60 13.46
CA LEU A 151 -1.80 -4.60 12.41
C LEU A 151 -1.64 -6.02 12.95
N GLN A 152 -0.67 -6.23 13.85
CA GLN A 152 -0.47 -7.52 14.50
C GLN A 152 -1.67 -7.91 15.38
N ALA A 153 -2.20 -6.97 16.17
CA ALA A 153 -3.39 -7.19 16.99
C ALA A 153 -4.63 -7.52 16.13
N ARG A 154 -4.72 -6.92 14.94
CA ARG A 154 -5.76 -7.21 13.93
C ARG A 154 -5.59 -8.58 13.26
N GLY A 155 -4.42 -9.21 13.38
CA GLY A 155 -4.07 -10.45 12.72
C GLY A 155 -3.75 -10.29 11.22
N ALA A 156 -3.42 -9.07 10.80
CA ALA A 156 -2.90 -8.82 9.45
C ALA A 156 -1.47 -9.38 9.34
N GLN A 157 -1.08 -9.76 8.12
CA GLN A 157 0.28 -10.14 7.78
C GLN A 157 0.96 -9.00 7.04
N TYR A 158 2.25 -8.82 7.27
CA TYR A 158 3.11 -7.90 6.54
C TYR A 158 4.54 -8.44 6.57
N PRO A 159 5.34 -8.22 5.51
CA PRO A 159 4.96 -7.67 4.20
C PRO A 159 4.05 -8.64 3.41
N ALA A 160 3.18 -8.11 2.55
CA ALA A 160 2.22 -8.89 1.78
C ALA A 160 2.80 -9.38 0.44
N GLU A 161 3.27 -8.46 -0.41
CA GLU A 161 3.81 -8.75 -1.74
C GLU A 161 5.21 -8.18 -1.96
N HIS A 162 5.60 -7.11 -1.24
CA HIS A 162 6.86 -6.42 -1.45
C HIS A 162 8.08 -7.10 -0.78
N ASN A 163 7.89 -8.25 -0.14
CA ASN A 163 8.92 -8.97 0.62
C ASN A 163 9.49 -8.11 1.77
N VAL A 164 10.37 -8.68 2.60
CA VAL A 164 10.80 -8.02 3.85
C VAL A 164 11.79 -6.88 3.63
N GLY A 165 12.55 -6.92 2.54
CA GLY A 165 13.62 -5.96 2.24
C GLY A 165 14.52 -5.75 3.46
N HIS A 166 14.86 -4.50 3.76
CA HIS A 166 15.43 -4.10 5.06
C HIS A 166 14.41 -3.39 5.96
N LEU A 167 13.16 -3.29 5.51
CA LEU A 167 12.10 -2.51 6.15
C LEU A 167 11.37 -3.30 7.24
N TYR A 168 11.31 -4.63 7.11
CA TYR A 168 10.60 -5.53 8.00
C TYR A 168 11.54 -6.59 8.58
N LYS A 169 11.24 -7.03 9.80
CA LYS A 169 11.90 -8.19 10.40
C LYS A 169 11.40 -9.45 9.69
N ALA A 170 12.29 -10.29 9.20
CA ALA A 170 11.92 -11.57 8.62
C ALA A 170 11.37 -12.52 9.69
N PRO A 171 10.25 -13.23 9.42
CA PRO A 171 9.83 -14.37 10.22
C PRO A 171 10.93 -15.43 10.30
N GLU A 172 10.90 -16.25 11.35
CA GLU A 172 11.92 -17.28 11.57
C GLU A 172 11.98 -18.30 10.42
N THR A 173 10.81 -18.68 9.88
CA THR A 173 10.70 -19.57 8.72
C THR A 173 11.45 -19.02 7.51
N LEU A 174 11.29 -17.73 7.25
CA LEU A 174 11.93 -17.04 6.13
C LEU A 174 13.44 -16.85 6.37
N THR A 175 13.83 -16.53 7.61
CA THR A 175 15.24 -16.46 8.02
C THR A 175 15.96 -17.80 7.84
N ARG A 176 15.33 -18.92 8.22
CA ARG A 176 15.87 -20.27 7.98
C ARG A 176 16.01 -20.58 6.49
N PHE A 177 15.02 -20.17 5.69
CA PHE A 177 15.08 -20.31 4.24
C PHE A 177 16.25 -19.53 3.62
N TYR A 178 16.48 -18.28 4.04
CA TYR A 178 17.61 -17.48 3.58
C TYR A 178 18.96 -18.13 3.92
N ARG A 179 19.13 -18.56 5.18
CA ARG A 179 20.36 -19.25 5.64
C ARG A 179 20.65 -20.53 4.86
N ARG A 180 19.61 -21.29 4.51
CA ARG A 180 19.77 -22.52 3.71
C ARG A 180 20.25 -22.23 2.29
N ASN A 181 19.77 -21.15 1.68
CA ASN A 181 20.09 -20.81 0.29
C ASN A 181 21.44 -20.07 0.17
N ASP A 182 21.82 -19.26 1.16
CA ASP A 182 23.10 -18.57 1.21
C ASP A 182 23.80 -18.80 2.56
N PRO A 183 24.41 -19.97 2.80
CA PRO A 183 25.09 -20.26 4.07
C PRO A 183 26.27 -19.31 4.36
N THR A 184 26.76 -18.58 3.36
CA THR A 184 27.89 -17.65 3.49
C THR A 184 27.49 -16.22 3.77
N ASN A 185 26.20 -15.88 3.65
CA ASN A 185 25.67 -14.53 3.74
C ASN A 185 26.42 -13.54 2.81
N SER A 186 26.58 -13.90 1.54
CA SER A 186 27.27 -13.10 0.51
C SER A 186 26.33 -12.58 -0.58
N MET A 187 25.08 -13.02 -0.60
CA MET A 187 24.06 -12.66 -1.59
C MET A 187 22.93 -11.89 -0.91
N ASN A 188 22.93 -10.58 -1.08
CA ASN A 188 22.00 -9.64 -0.44
C ASN A 188 21.94 -9.73 1.11
N PRO A 189 23.07 -9.55 1.82
CA PRO A 189 23.14 -9.70 3.28
C PRO A 189 22.25 -8.69 4.02
N GLY A 190 21.72 -9.09 5.17
CA GLY A 190 20.94 -8.22 6.06
C GLY A 190 19.45 -8.07 5.70
N ILE A 191 18.97 -8.78 4.68
CA ILE A 191 17.54 -8.83 4.35
C ILE A 191 16.75 -9.36 5.54
N GLY A 192 15.60 -8.76 5.81
CA GLY A 192 14.74 -9.10 6.92
C GLY A 192 15.25 -8.61 8.28
N LYS A 193 16.06 -7.56 8.31
CA LYS A 193 16.80 -7.10 9.49
C LYS A 193 17.64 -8.23 10.12
N THR A 194 18.23 -9.09 9.28
CA THR A 194 19.16 -10.14 9.70
C THR A 194 20.61 -9.63 9.70
N SER A 195 21.58 -10.50 9.96
CA SER A 195 23.00 -10.14 9.95
C SER A 195 23.44 -9.63 8.57
N LYS A 196 24.27 -8.57 8.54
CA LYS A 196 24.95 -8.09 7.33
C LYS A 196 26.35 -8.71 7.16
N ARG A 197 26.79 -9.53 8.12
CA ARG A 197 28.15 -10.07 8.21
C ARG A 197 28.26 -11.46 7.59
N LYS A 198 29.43 -11.76 7.03
CA LYS A 198 29.73 -13.06 6.43
C LYS A 198 29.45 -14.21 7.41
N PHE A 199 28.93 -15.32 6.89
CA PHE A 199 28.54 -16.51 7.65
C PHE A 199 27.54 -16.22 8.79
N TRP A 200 26.68 -15.21 8.62
CA TRP A 200 25.58 -14.89 9.54
C TRP A 200 26.02 -14.57 10.97
N GLN A 201 27.25 -14.06 11.15
CA GLN A 201 27.77 -13.64 12.45
C GLN A 201 26.92 -12.51 13.05
N GLU A 202 26.82 -12.42 14.37
CA GLU A 202 26.05 -11.36 15.03
C GLU A 202 26.58 -9.97 14.67
N ASN A 203 25.68 -9.03 14.38
CA ASN A 203 26.02 -7.63 14.16
C ASN A 203 26.53 -7.04 15.49
N THR A 204 27.55 -6.19 15.43
CA THR A 204 28.00 -5.48 16.63
C THR A 204 26.99 -4.40 17.03
N PRO A 205 26.90 -4.03 18.33
CA PRO A 205 25.89 -3.10 18.85
C PRO A 205 25.80 -1.74 18.13
N ASP A 206 26.89 -1.29 17.49
CA ASP A 206 26.94 0.00 16.77
C ASP A 206 26.36 -0.02 15.35
N GLU A 207 25.87 -1.16 14.85
CA GLU A 207 25.41 -1.29 13.45
C GLU A 207 23.87 -1.35 13.30
N THR A 208 23.10 -1.10 14.37
CA THR A 208 21.62 -1.06 14.33
C THR A 208 21.11 0.34 13.99
N HIS A 209 21.24 0.73 12.72
CA HIS A 209 20.52 1.85 12.11
C HIS A 209 19.63 1.34 10.96
#